data_AF-A0AAD5VK11-F1
#
_entry.id   AF-A0AAD5VK11-F1
#
_cell.length_a   1.000
_cell.length_b   1.000
_cell.length_c   1.000
_cell.angle_alpha   90.00
_cell.angle_beta   90.00
_cell.angle_gamma   90.00
#
_symmetry.space_group_name_H-M   'P 1'
#
loop_
_entity.id
_entity.type
_entity.pdbx_description
1 polymer ?
#
loop_
_entity_poly.entity_id
_entity_poly.type
_entity_poly.pdbx_seq_one_letter_code
_entity_poly.pdbx_strand_id
1 'polypeptide(L)'
;MDKVLSGIQLCESSACTDACTLDRSGPSSQHPAMGGTQTTHHSPPITYPPLSTPQDVGETQAQRTARLQERFRSRSSHGSSSGPSSGTTTISTAELHQHEQALAPTSEPHAHVCWMYRRSDRPKTTDAALGSSHKRYPQSTYLPDIKSEILQMLNIEWVKDTSIPLQNSEVSIRLHPNGLLHDGTSSGTLANLVRQLYGTGCPPQVLPSQFKHLTKQRSAPVICLELFIKYKKRCETENSSHGDSDDTEFNDVALFTTSTLPRTSGRRRPRSESLADSQEHIAKQQQMSKGSNSGSNRRQISSMFRPLPVDHLSKPVHKSSKIDFEKIICTIDNTTGQTSFTTLPDSFTGYIQENPFSKGSMKNAYQLILSGANSDVEYVAKRFFRLSDDTVNALSDEMAFGGSDVISQHNAQIKAECSRLRQAKWFLEAFYSHCSTADITVDTRIAIADAFLLQEKTSGGPSVASGISSYSLGDEGIMWLVEMRRSKEVNHYSGTLAHSSTGADLRRGTIYAFTHFAYGHSNESLVFADVQGSPAVINGCDGVVLFDLMTHTSTGNSGVGDFGIRGIKSFIRDHIEVWLYSGDDNDNEKDQADGGKDSGNGSGLED
;
A
#
# COMPACT_ATOMS: atom_id res chain seq x y z
N MET A 1 7.49 24.80 8.29
CA MET A 1 6.14 24.23 8.04
C MET A 1 5.08 25.32 8.13
N ASP A 2 4.90 25.94 9.30
CA ASP A 2 4.70 27.38 9.53
C ASP A 2 4.14 28.17 8.33
N LYS A 3 4.91 28.65 7.33
CA LYS A 3 4.33 29.43 6.20
C LYS A 3 3.15 28.77 5.46
N VAL A 4 3.06 27.44 5.42
CA VAL A 4 1.89 26.72 4.87
C VAL A 4 0.74 26.73 5.89
N LEU A 5 1.02 26.52 7.17
CA LEU A 5 0.02 26.47 8.24
C LEU A 5 -0.50 27.86 8.67
N SER A 6 0.29 28.92 8.52
CA SER A 6 -0.06 30.31 8.79
C SER A 6 -0.55 31.06 7.56
N GLY A 7 -0.11 30.65 6.35
CA GLY A 7 -0.74 31.05 5.10
C GLY A 7 -2.13 30.45 4.92
N ILE A 8 -2.34 29.23 5.45
CA ILE A 8 -3.67 28.62 5.65
C ILE A 8 -4.34 29.25 6.88
N GLN A 9 -4.55 30.57 6.82
CA GLN A 9 -5.41 31.32 7.74
C GLN A 9 -6.90 31.06 7.40
N LEU A 10 -7.26 29.80 7.16
CA LEU A 10 -8.59 29.37 6.71
C LEU A 10 -9.59 29.18 7.86
N CYS A 11 -9.12 29.11 9.10
CA CYS A 11 -9.96 28.93 10.27
C CYS A 11 -10.14 30.25 11.04
N GLU A 12 -10.92 31.17 10.47
CA GLU A 12 -11.64 32.19 11.25
C GLU A 12 -12.89 31.60 11.95
N SER A 13 -13.12 30.29 11.82
CA SER A 13 -14.08 29.57 12.67
C SER A 13 -13.68 29.74 14.13
N SER A 14 -14.63 30.17 14.95
CA SER A 14 -14.39 30.29 16.39
C SER A 14 -14.09 28.93 17.01
N ALA A 15 -14.51 27.79 16.43
CA ALA A 15 -14.24 26.48 17.01
C ALA A 15 -12.74 26.18 17.17
N CYS A 16 -11.87 26.68 16.29
CA CYS A 16 -10.42 26.51 16.43
C CYS A 16 -9.79 27.45 17.48
N THR A 17 -10.34 28.65 17.71
CA THR A 17 -9.86 29.57 18.76
C THR A 17 -10.45 29.25 20.14
N ASP A 18 -11.73 28.88 20.17
CA ASP A 18 -12.52 28.56 21.36
C ASP A 18 -12.11 27.21 21.94
N ALA A 19 -11.57 26.28 21.13
CA ALA A 19 -10.95 25.05 21.61
C ALA A 19 -9.75 25.30 22.53
N CYS A 20 -9.05 26.43 22.38
CA CYS A 20 -8.02 26.87 23.32
C CYS A 20 -8.60 27.54 24.58
N THR A 21 -9.88 27.93 24.58
CA THR A 21 -10.47 28.77 25.64
C THR A 21 -11.97 28.52 25.90
N LEU A 22 -12.39 27.36 26.43
CA LEU A 22 -13.63 27.27 27.22
C LEU A 22 -13.74 26.02 28.12
N ASP A 23 -13.72 26.25 29.45
CA ASP A 23 -14.46 25.44 30.43
C ASP A 23 -15.83 26.13 30.67
N ARG A 24 -16.87 25.32 30.94
CA ARG A 24 -18.24 25.67 31.41
C ARG A 24 -19.32 26.07 30.38
N SER A 25 -20.46 25.38 30.54
CA SER A 25 -21.85 25.78 30.27
C SER A 25 -22.32 26.05 28.82
N GLY A 26 -23.33 25.27 28.39
CA GLY A 26 -24.22 25.59 27.25
C GLY A 26 -25.45 26.43 27.66
N PRO A 27 -26.65 26.31 27.02
CA PRO A 27 -27.24 25.09 26.47
C PRO A 27 -27.82 25.23 25.03
N SER A 28 -28.84 24.43 24.70
CA SER A 28 -29.30 24.11 23.34
C SER A 28 -30.46 24.94 22.78
N SER A 29 -30.69 24.84 21.46
CA SER A 29 -31.93 25.20 20.77
C SER A 29 -32.41 24.06 19.84
N GLN A 30 -33.72 23.99 19.61
CA GLN A 30 -34.39 22.96 18.77
C GLN A 30 -34.96 23.60 17.51
N HIS A 31 -35.06 22.86 16.39
CA HIS A 31 -35.97 23.19 15.28
C HIS A 31 -36.60 21.92 14.65
N PRO A 32 -37.80 22.04 14.02
CA PRO A 32 -38.69 20.90 13.76
C PRO A 32 -38.57 20.29 12.35
N ALA A 33 -39.21 19.13 12.17
CA ALA A 33 -39.30 18.41 10.90
C ALA A 33 -40.37 18.99 9.93
N MET A 34 -40.19 18.72 8.64
CA MET A 34 -41.14 18.97 7.55
C MET A 34 -41.39 17.66 6.79
N GLY A 35 -42.65 17.36 6.44
CA GLY A 35 -43.03 16.15 5.70
C GLY A 35 -43.40 16.44 4.23
N GLY A 36 -43.30 15.42 3.38
CA GLY A 36 -43.64 15.49 1.95
C GLY A 36 -44.35 14.22 1.46
N THR A 37 -45.50 14.39 0.82
CA THR A 37 -46.46 13.34 0.43
C THR A 37 -45.98 12.40 -0.68
N GLN A 38 -46.44 11.14 -0.63
CA GLN A 38 -46.41 10.19 -1.75
C GLN A 38 -47.46 10.52 -2.82
N THR A 39 -47.25 10.05 -4.04
CA THR A 39 -48.29 9.88 -5.08
C THR A 39 -48.13 8.53 -5.78
N THR A 40 -49.22 7.82 -6.04
CA THR A 40 -49.25 6.48 -6.65
C THR A 40 -50.02 6.50 -7.99
N HIS A 41 -49.65 5.61 -8.91
CA HIS A 41 -50.42 5.32 -10.13
C HIS A 41 -50.39 3.81 -10.44
N HIS A 42 -51.40 3.31 -11.15
CA HIS A 42 -51.80 1.90 -11.12
C HIS A 42 -52.19 1.34 -12.52
N SER A 43 -51.74 0.10 -12.81
CA SER A 43 -52.49 -0.94 -13.58
C SER A 43 -52.66 -0.76 -15.12
N PRO A 44 -53.14 -1.78 -15.89
CA PRO A 44 -52.95 -3.25 -15.84
C PRO A 44 -52.52 -3.87 -17.23
N PRO A 45 -53.02 -5.01 -17.78
CA PRO A 45 -52.41 -6.35 -17.62
C PRO A 45 -52.20 -7.27 -18.87
N ILE A 46 -51.30 -8.26 -18.73
CA ILE A 46 -51.33 -9.71 -19.14
C ILE A 46 -52.03 -10.15 -20.46
N THR A 47 -51.33 -10.96 -21.29
CA THR A 47 -51.94 -12.11 -22.04
C THR A 47 -50.93 -13.21 -22.45
N TYR A 48 -51.40 -14.47 -22.55
CA TYR A 48 -50.78 -15.72 -23.08
C TYR A 48 -51.82 -16.38 -24.03
N PRO A 49 -51.56 -17.32 -25.01
CA PRO A 49 -50.93 -18.67 -24.83
C PRO A 49 -50.28 -19.22 -26.16
N PRO A 50 -50.34 -20.51 -26.61
CA PRO A 50 -50.44 -21.84 -25.97
C PRO A 50 -49.35 -22.88 -26.42
N LEU A 51 -49.44 -24.14 -25.96
CA LEU A 51 -48.64 -25.31 -26.39
C LEU A 51 -49.22 -26.05 -27.62
N SER A 52 -48.38 -26.76 -28.39
CA SER A 52 -48.52 -28.21 -28.70
C SER A 52 -47.46 -28.76 -29.68
N THR A 53 -47.28 -30.09 -29.70
CA THR A 53 -46.34 -30.86 -30.56
C THR A 53 -47.05 -31.99 -31.30
N PRO A 54 -46.53 -32.44 -32.45
CA PRO A 54 -46.15 -33.87 -32.53
C PRO A 54 -44.83 -34.14 -33.30
N GLN A 55 -44.37 -35.39 -33.23
CA GLN A 55 -43.17 -35.93 -33.92
C GLN A 55 -43.49 -36.42 -35.34
N ASP A 56 -42.48 -36.59 -36.21
CA ASP A 56 -42.32 -37.87 -36.93
C ASP A 56 -40.87 -38.17 -37.45
N VAL A 57 -40.71 -39.33 -38.09
CA VAL A 57 -39.48 -40.09 -38.43
C VAL A 57 -38.32 -39.34 -39.10
N GLY A 58 -37.09 -39.67 -38.64
CA GLY A 58 -35.83 -39.39 -39.36
C GLY A 58 -34.61 -40.12 -38.79
N GLU A 59 -34.67 -41.43 -38.50
CA GLU A 59 -33.57 -42.14 -37.82
C GLU A 59 -32.37 -42.40 -38.77
N THR A 60 -31.27 -41.68 -38.56
CA THR A 60 -30.05 -41.72 -39.38
C THR A 60 -28.98 -42.65 -38.82
N GLN A 61 -27.89 -42.85 -39.60
CA GLN A 61 -26.79 -43.76 -39.24
C GLN A 61 -26.10 -43.40 -37.91
N ALA A 62 -26.17 -42.15 -37.44
CA ALA A 62 -25.67 -41.73 -36.13
C ALA A 62 -26.42 -42.39 -34.95
N GLN A 63 -27.74 -42.61 -35.08
CA GLN A 63 -28.56 -43.26 -34.04
C GLN A 63 -28.26 -44.78 -33.93
N ARG A 64 -27.74 -45.41 -35.00
CA ARG A 64 -27.18 -46.76 -34.92
C ARG A 64 -25.89 -46.81 -34.08
N THR A 65 -25.06 -45.77 -34.14
CA THR A 65 -23.88 -45.62 -33.29
C THR A 65 -24.26 -45.36 -31.83
N ALA A 66 -25.31 -44.55 -31.59
CA ALA A 66 -25.81 -44.28 -30.25
C ALA A 66 -26.27 -45.56 -29.51
N ARG A 67 -27.08 -46.42 -30.15
CA ARG A 67 -27.52 -47.71 -29.56
C ARG A 67 -26.35 -48.68 -29.28
N LEU A 68 -25.23 -48.56 -29.98
CA LEU A 68 -24.01 -49.32 -29.68
C LEU A 68 -23.29 -48.80 -28.42
N GLN A 69 -23.24 -47.49 -28.20
CA GLN A 69 -22.72 -46.89 -26.96
C GLN A 69 -23.65 -47.15 -25.77
N GLU A 70 -24.96 -47.18 -26.00
CA GLU A 70 -25.98 -47.50 -25.00
C GLU A 70 -25.81 -48.92 -24.44
N ARG A 71 -25.50 -49.91 -25.29
CA ARG A 71 -25.12 -51.27 -24.86
C ARG A 71 -23.88 -51.34 -23.97
N PHE A 72 -22.96 -50.38 -24.05
CA PHE A 72 -21.86 -50.28 -23.09
C PHE A 72 -22.32 -49.69 -21.75
N ARG A 73 -23.23 -48.71 -21.74
CA ARG A 73 -23.79 -48.12 -20.52
C ARG A 73 -24.62 -49.11 -19.70
N SER A 74 -25.37 -50.01 -20.35
CA SER A 74 -26.17 -51.06 -19.68
C SER A 74 -25.38 -52.10 -18.89
N ARG A 75 -24.04 -52.13 -18.98
CA ARG A 75 -23.18 -53.04 -18.19
C ARG A 75 -22.69 -52.47 -16.85
N SER A 76 -23.04 -51.22 -16.54
CA SER A 76 -22.53 -50.51 -15.34
C SER A 76 -23.31 -50.81 -14.06
N SER A 77 -24.47 -51.47 -14.15
CA SER A 77 -25.37 -51.69 -13.03
C SER A 77 -25.30 -53.13 -12.49
N HIS A 78 -24.40 -53.37 -11.53
CA HIS A 78 -24.56 -54.30 -10.39
C HIS A 78 -23.35 -54.14 -9.44
N GLY A 79 -23.51 -53.37 -8.36
CA GLY A 79 -22.43 -53.07 -7.41
C GLY A 79 -22.82 -51.91 -6.48
N SER A 80 -23.38 -52.22 -5.32
CA SER A 80 -24.06 -51.25 -4.46
C SER A 80 -23.23 -50.82 -3.24
N SER A 81 -22.92 -49.53 -3.15
CA SER A 81 -22.75 -48.81 -1.88
C SER A 81 -23.06 -47.32 -2.09
N SER A 82 -23.53 -46.64 -1.04
CA SER A 82 -24.00 -45.25 -1.11
C SER A 82 -22.90 -44.23 -0.80
N GLY A 83 -22.72 -43.24 -1.68
CA GLY A 83 -21.83 -42.09 -1.49
C GLY A 83 -22.36 -40.85 -2.23
N PRO A 84 -21.97 -39.62 -1.84
CA PRO A 84 -22.52 -38.38 -2.38
C PRO A 84 -22.10 -38.13 -3.84
N SER A 85 -22.97 -37.47 -4.61
CA SER A 85 -22.81 -37.25 -6.05
C SER A 85 -21.79 -36.15 -6.37
N SER A 86 -20.58 -36.54 -6.74
CA SER A 86 -19.62 -35.63 -7.40
C SER A 86 -20.10 -35.32 -8.83
N GLY A 87 -20.46 -34.07 -9.10
CA GLY A 87 -20.82 -33.62 -10.45
C GLY A 87 -19.61 -33.51 -11.36
N THR A 88 -19.49 -34.40 -12.34
CA THR A 88 -18.32 -34.44 -13.24
C THR A 88 -18.42 -33.41 -14.36
N THR A 89 -17.85 -32.22 -14.16
CA THR A 89 -17.75 -31.18 -15.20
C THR A 89 -16.76 -31.60 -16.28
N THR A 90 -17.29 -32.12 -17.40
CA THR A 90 -16.50 -32.54 -18.57
C THR A 90 -16.16 -31.35 -19.47
N ILE A 91 -15.26 -30.48 -19.00
CA ILE A 91 -14.61 -29.47 -19.84
C ILE A 91 -13.88 -30.20 -20.97
N SER A 92 -14.14 -29.84 -22.23
CA SER A 92 -13.52 -30.50 -23.37
C SER A 92 -12.03 -30.16 -23.47
N THR A 93 -11.24 -31.03 -24.11
CA THR A 93 -9.82 -30.77 -24.35
C THR A 93 -9.60 -29.52 -25.21
N ALA A 94 -10.57 -29.17 -26.06
CA ALA A 94 -10.55 -27.94 -26.85
C ALA A 94 -10.74 -26.69 -25.97
N GLU A 95 -11.73 -26.68 -25.07
CA GLU A 95 -11.92 -25.60 -24.10
C GLU A 95 -10.74 -25.48 -23.13
N LEU A 96 -10.19 -26.62 -22.68
CA LEU A 96 -8.99 -26.63 -21.83
C LEU A 96 -7.81 -25.97 -22.54
N HIS A 97 -7.57 -26.32 -23.81
CA HIS A 97 -6.47 -25.76 -24.57
C HIS A 97 -6.73 -24.30 -25.03
N GLN A 98 -8.00 -23.92 -25.23
CA GLN A 98 -8.38 -22.52 -25.49
C GLN A 98 -8.26 -21.65 -24.23
N HIS A 99 -8.53 -22.21 -23.04
CA HIS A 99 -8.27 -21.58 -21.74
C HIS A 99 -6.77 -21.49 -21.46
N GLU A 100 -6.00 -22.53 -21.76
CA GLU A 100 -4.54 -22.56 -21.68
C GLU A 100 -3.87 -21.57 -22.65
N GLN A 101 -4.44 -21.36 -23.85
CA GLN A 101 -3.95 -20.38 -24.83
C GLN A 101 -4.43 -18.95 -24.56
N ALA A 102 -5.65 -18.75 -24.02
CA ALA A 102 -6.12 -17.44 -23.57
C ALA A 102 -5.42 -16.95 -22.30
N LEU A 103 -4.94 -17.88 -21.46
CA LEU A 103 -4.10 -17.59 -20.29
C LEU A 103 -2.60 -17.84 -20.54
N ALA A 104 -2.19 -18.21 -21.75
CA ALA A 104 -0.78 -18.23 -22.12
C ALA A 104 -0.32 -16.78 -22.18
N PRO A 105 0.50 -16.29 -21.22
CA PRO A 105 0.78 -14.88 -21.12
C PRO A 105 1.53 -14.44 -22.39
N THR A 106 1.00 -13.41 -23.06
CA THR A 106 1.69 -12.69 -24.14
C THR A 106 3.08 -12.31 -23.63
N SER A 107 4.10 -13.04 -24.08
CA SER A 107 5.26 -13.36 -23.21
C SER A 107 5.92 -12.12 -22.63
N GLU A 108 5.59 -11.81 -21.38
CA GLU A 108 5.78 -10.44 -20.88
C GLU A 108 7.25 -10.05 -21.01
N PRO A 109 7.59 -8.87 -21.56
CA PRO A 109 8.97 -8.43 -21.60
C PRO A 109 9.56 -8.46 -20.18
N HIS A 110 10.65 -9.19 -20.00
CA HIS A 110 11.37 -9.29 -18.73
C HIS A 110 12.67 -8.48 -18.79
N ALA A 111 13.25 -8.15 -17.64
CA ALA A 111 14.63 -7.69 -17.50
C ALA A 111 15.33 -8.41 -16.34
N HIS A 112 16.65 -8.57 -16.42
CA HIS A 112 17.47 -8.99 -15.29
C HIS A 112 17.83 -7.76 -14.48
N VAL A 113 17.49 -7.77 -13.19
CA VAL A 113 17.95 -6.79 -12.22
C VAL A 113 19.02 -7.48 -11.38
N CYS A 114 20.26 -7.00 -11.46
CA CYS A 114 21.31 -7.34 -10.50
C CYS A 114 21.51 -6.18 -9.53
N TRP A 115 21.93 -6.47 -8.30
CA TRP A 115 22.12 -5.44 -7.29
C TRP A 115 23.30 -5.69 -6.36
N MET A 116 23.80 -4.57 -5.82
CA MET A 116 24.81 -4.51 -4.77
C MET A 116 24.33 -3.60 -3.63
N TYR A 117 24.98 -3.67 -2.48
CA TYR A 117 24.65 -2.83 -1.32
C TYR A 117 25.69 -1.73 -1.15
N ARG A 118 25.27 -0.54 -0.70
CA ARG A 118 26.17 0.59 -0.39
C ARG A 118 25.68 1.29 0.87
N ARG A 119 26.57 1.58 1.81
CA ARG A 119 26.24 2.29 3.05
C ARG A 119 26.63 3.77 2.95
N SER A 120 25.88 4.65 3.61
CA SER A 120 26.13 6.11 3.61
C SER A 120 27.41 6.56 4.31
N ASP A 121 27.99 5.72 5.18
CA ASP A 121 29.32 5.93 5.80
C ASP A 121 30.48 5.52 4.87
N ARG A 122 30.20 4.69 3.85
CA ARG A 122 31.18 4.21 2.85
C ARG A 122 30.74 4.59 1.41
N PRO A 123 30.36 5.84 1.12
CA PRO A 123 29.66 6.19 -0.13
C PRO A 123 30.48 5.98 -1.41
N LYS A 124 31.81 5.82 -1.32
CA LYS A 124 32.69 5.56 -2.47
C LYS A 124 32.73 4.08 -2.89
N THR A 125 32.43 3.14 -1.99
CA THR A 125 32.55 1.68 -2.22
C THR A 125 31.25 0.95 -1.93
N THR A 126 30.87 -0.02 -2.77
CA THR A 126 29.86 -1.02 -2.39
C THR A 126 30.35 -1.87 -1.22
N ASP A 127 29.47 -2.26 -0.30
CA ASP A 127 29.86 -3.12 0.82
C ASP A 127 29.86 -4.59 0.39
N ALA A 128 31.06 -5.16 0.27
CA ALA A 128 31.26 -6.53 -0.16
C ALA A 128 30.85 -7.58 0.89
N ALA A 129 30.72 -7.21 2.17
CA ALA A 129 30.29 -8.14 3.22
C ALA A 129 28.80 -8.50 3.08
N LEU A 130 27.98 -7.55 2.64
CA LEU A 130 26.55 -7.74 2.33
C LEU A 130 26.33 -8.50 1.00
N GLY A 131 27.39 -8.71 0.21
CA GLY A 131 27.34 -9.46 -1.04
C GLY A 131 26.69 -8.73 -2.22
N SER A 132 26.23 -9.50 -3.20
CA SER A 132 25.55 -9.01 -4.42
C SER A 132 24.76 -10.15 -5.07
N SER A 133 23.57 -9.87 -5.62
CA SER A 133 22.67 -10.89 -6.18
C SER A 133 21.96 -10.40 -7.45
N HIS A 134 21.14 -11.26 -8.08
CA HIS A 134 20.34 -10.91 -9.25
C HIS A 134 19.06 -11.73 -9.37
N LYS A 135 18.03 -11.17 -10.00
CA LYS A 135 16.76 -11.83 -10.30
C LYS A 135 16.19 -11.31 -11.61
N ARG A 136 15.45 -12.17 -12.33
CA ARG A 136 14.72 -11.80 -13.55
C ARG A 136 13.30 -11.37 -13.17
N TYR A 137 12.90 -10.17 -13.56
CA TYR A 137 11.61 -9.57 -13.25
C TYR A 137 10.81 -9.31 -14.54
N PRO A 138 9.47 -9.46 -14.52
CA PRO A 138 8.61 -8.91 -15.56
C PRO A 138 8.69 -7.37 -15.57
N GLN A 139 8.66 -6.74 -16.74
CA GLN A 139 8.87 -5.29 -16.85
C GLN A 139 7.67 -4.45 -16.34
N SER A 140 6.49 -5.04 -16.16
CA SER A 140 5.38 -4.43 -15.41
C SER A 140 5.70 -4.17 -13.93
N THR A 141 6.67 -4.89 -13.35
CA THR A 141 6.99 -4.80 -11.92
C THR A 141 7.42 -3.38 -11.52
N TYR A 142 6.77 -2.82 -10.50
CA TYR A 142 7.11 -1.51 -9.94
C TYR A 142 8.49 -1.52 -9.23
N LEU A 143 9.30 -0.47 -9.41
CA LEU A 143 10.62 -0.37 -8.76
C LEU A 143 10.55 -0.36 -7.22
N PRO A 144 9.54 0.23 -6.54
CA PRO A 144 9.40 0.09 -5.10
C PRO A 144 9.07 -1.35 -4.65
N ASP A 145 8.36 -2.15 -5.45
CA ASP A 145 8.17 -3.59 -5.17
C ASP A 145 9.53 -4.32 -5.21
N ILE A 146 10.36 -4.03 -6.21
CA ILE A 146 11.72 -4.55 -6.34
C ILE A 146 12.61 -4.08 -5.18
N LYS A 147 12.49 -2.81 -4.74
CA LYS A 147 13.17 -2.27 -3.56
C LYS A 147 12.82 -3.07 -2.32
N SER A 148 11.53 -3.33 -2.09
CA SER A 148 11.05 -4.04 -0.92
C SER A 148 11.48 -5.51 -0.90
N GLU A 149 11.56 -6.18 -2.05
CA GLU A 149 12.11 -7.54 -2.13
C GLU A 149 13.63 -7.59 -1.86
N ILE A 150 14.38 -6.64 -2.43
CA ILE A 150 15.83 -6.51 -2.20
C ILE A 150 16.12 -6.18 -0.72
N LEU A 151 15.29 -5.34 -0.09
CA LEU A 151 15.35 -5.03 1.34
C LEU A 151 15.03 -6.26 2.20
N GLN A 152 14.01 -7.05 1.84
CA GLN A 152 13.68 -8.29 2.54
C GLN A 152 14.84 -9.30 2.48
N MET A 153 15.48 -9.46 1.32
CA MET A 153 16.67 -10.30 1.17
C MET A 153 17.88 -9.78 1.96
N LEU A 154 18.11 -8.46 1.99
CA LEU A 154 19.16 -7.87 2.82
C LEU A 154 18.91 -8.10 4.31
N ASN A 155 17.66 -7.95 4.76
CA ASN A 155 17.32 -8.03 6.18
C ASN A 155 17.58 -9.41 6.79
N ILE A 156 17.59 -10.49 5.99
CA ILE A 156 18.00 -11.84 6.44
C ILE A 156 19.44 -11.86 6.95
N GLU A 157 20.34 -11.13 6.30
CA GLU A 157 21.75 -11.00 6.71
C GLU A 157 21.93 -9.88 7.74
N TRP A 158 21.29 -8.71 7.54
CA TRP A 158 21.46 -7.52 8.36
C TRP A 158 21.16 -7.74 9.85
N VAL A 159 20.05 -8.44 10.18
CA VAL A 159 19.65 -8.66 11.58
C VAL A 159 20.61 -9.55 12.37
N LYS A 160 21.51 -10.29 11.70
CA LYS A 160 22.55 -11.10 12.36
C LYS A 160 23.58 -10.23 13.09
N ASP A 161 23.86 -9.04 12.55
CA ASP A 161 24.84 -8.10 13.07
C ASP A 161 24.20 -6.95 13.88
N THR A 162 22.93 -6.61 13.64
CA THR A 162 22.27 -5.40 14.21
C THR A 162 21.02 -5.67 15.05
N SER A 163 20.51 -6.89 15.11
CA SER A 163 19.25 -7.32 15.76
C SER A 163 17.92 -6.70 15.24
N ILE A 164 17.95 -5.51 14.61
CA ILE A 164 16.76 -4.80 14.11
C ILE A 164 16.81 -4.68 12.57
N PRO A 165 15.72 -5.01 11.84
CA PRO A 165 15.68 -4.93 10.38
C PRO A 165 15.57 -3.50 9.85
N LEU A 166 16.20 -3.24 8.71
CA LEU A 166 16.10 -1.97 7.98
C LEU A 166 14.70 -1.74 7.42
N GLN A 167 14.27 -0.48 7.46
CA GLN A 167 12.97 -0.01 6.98
C GLN A 167 13.05 0.57 5.56
N ASN A 168 11.94 0.58 4.82
CA ASN A 168 11.87 1.14 3.46
C ASN A 168 12.23 2.64 3.38
N SER A 169 12.09 3.37 4.49
CA SER A 169 12.50 4.77 4.66
C SER A 169 14.00 4.96 4.88
N GLU A 170 14.71 3.93 5.36
CA GLU A 170 16.15 3.94 5.64
C GLU A 170 17.00 3.57 4.42
N VAL A 171 16.38 3.16 3.32
CA VAL A 171 17.05 2.78 2.07
C VAL A 171 16.61 3.63 0.87
N SER A 172 17.28 3.45 -0.27
CA SER A 172 16.94 4.06 -1.56
C SER A 172 17.56 3.24 -2.69
N ILE A 173 16.89 3.13 -3.84
CA ILE A 173 17.50 2.55 -5.06
C ILE A 173 18.35 3.62 -5.75
N ARG A 174 19.50 3.19 -6.26
CA ARG A 174 20.41 3.95 -7.11
C ARG A 174 20.82 3.12 -8.34
N LEU A 175 21.27 3.78 -9.39
CA LEU A 175 21.93 3.15 -10.53
C LEU A 175 23.40 2.86 -10.17
N HIS A 176 23.91 1.68 -10.48
CA HIS A 176 25.35 1.46 -10.37
C HIS A 176 26.11 2.29 -11.42
N PRO A 177 27.19 3.01 -11.06
CA PRO A 177 27.77 3.18 -9.72
C PRO A 177 27.23 4.43 -8.99
N ASN A 178 26.47 4.24 -7.90
CA ASN A 178 25.95 5.27 -6.99
C ASN A 178 25.18 6.46 -7.62
N GLY A 179 24.75 6.37 -8.88
CA GLY A 179 23.97 7.39 -9.56
C GLY A 179 22.54 7.44 -9.01
N LEU A 180 21.96 8.64 -8.90
CA LEU A 180 20.53 8.75 -8.60
C LEU A 180 19.69 8.24 -9.78
N LEU A 181 18.51 7.72 -9.49
CA LEU A 181 17.48 7.59 -10.52
C LEU A 181 17.02 8.99 -10.94
N HIS A 182 16.60 9.15 -12.20
CA HIS A 182 15.91 10.36 -12.64
C HIS A 182 14.53 10.46 -11.98
N ASP A 183 13.97 11.67 -11.90
CA ASP A 183 12.61 11.89 -11.42
C ASP A 183 11.59 11.10 -12.26
N GLY A 184 10.44 10.78 -11.65
CA GLY A 184 9.40 9.92 -12.24
C GLY A 184 9.83 8.50 -12.56
N THR A 185 11.01 8.07 -12.09
CA THR A 185 11.55 6.74 -12.37
C THR A 185 11.53 5.86 -11.13
N SER A 186 11.76 6.41 -9.93
CA SER A 186 11.87 5.59 -8.70
C SER A 186 10.55 5.00 -8.23
N SER A 187 9.42 5.59 -8.63
CA SER A 187 8.05 5.12 -8.44
C SER A 187 7.47 4.40 -9.67
N GLY A 188 8.24 4.32 -10.75
CA GLY A 188 7.82 3.76 -12.03
C GLY A 188 7.89 2.24 -12.10
N THR A 189 7.48 1.69 -13.24
CA THR A 189 7.70 0.28 -13.59
C THR A 189 9.12 0.05 -14.12
N LEU A 190 9.59 -1.19 -14.04
CA LEU A 190 10.86 -1.61 -14.62
C LEU A 190 10.91 -1.36 -16.15
N ALA A 191 9.77 -1.39 -16.84
CA ALA A 191 9.63 -0.96 -18.24
C ALA A 191 10.04 0.50 -18.47
N ASN A 192 9.65 1.40 -17.55
CA ASN A 192 10.02 2.81 -17.64
C ASN A 192 11.53 3.00 -17.47
N LEU A 193 12.14 2.28 -16.52
CA LEU A 193 13.59 2.31 -16.32
C LEU A 193 14.36 1.68 -17.51
N VAL A 194 13.87 0.57 -18.08
CA VAL A 194 14.42 -0.01 -19.32
C VAL A 194 14.35 0.98 -20.47
N ARG A 195 13.19 1.64 -20.68
CA ARG A 195 13.00 2.64 -21.74
C ARG A 195 13.93 3.85 -21.58
N GLN A 196 14.24 4.24 -20.34
CA GLN A 196 15.19 5.31 -20.03
C GLN A 196 16.65 4.90 -20.29
N LEU A 197 17.10 3.77 -19.74
CA LEU A 197 18.49 3.32 -19.83
C LEU A 197 18.90 2.83 -21.22
N TYR A 198 17.96 2.28 -22.00
CA TYR A 198 18.20 1.75 -23.35
C TYR A 198 17.46 2.56 -24.44
N GLY A 199 16.95 3.73 -24.09
CA GLY A 199 16.41 4.70 -25.03
C GLY A 199 17.50 5.33 -25.91
N THR A 200 17.09 6.06 -26.95
CA THR A 200 18.00 6.67 -27.93
C THR A 200 18.90 7.74 -27.29
N GLY A 201 20.16 7.38 -27.02
CA GLY A 201 21.23 8.32 -26.62
C GLY A 201 21.92 8.00 -25.29
N CYS A 202 21.35 7.14 -24.44
CA CYS A 202 21.99 6.78 -23.17
C CYS A 202 23.18 5.82 -23.39
N PRO A 203 24.34 6.04 -22.73
CA PRO A 203 25.44 5.09 -22.77
C PRO A 203 25.05 3.80 -22.01
N PRO A 204 25.46 2.61 -22.49
CA PRO A 204 25.13 1.34 -21.84
C PRO A 204 25.73 1.29 -20.43
N GLN A 205 24.94 0.86 -19.45
CA GLN A 205 25.35 0.83 -18.06
C GLN A 205 26.60 -0.04 -17.85
N VAL A 206 27.58 0.50 -17.11
CA VAL A 206 28.80 -0.24 -16.74
C VAL A 206 28.44 -1.33 -15.74
N LEU A 207 28.51 -2.60 -16.15
CA LEU A 207 28.21 -3.73 -15.28
C LEU A 207 29.44 -4.20 -14.48
N PRO A 208 29.30 -4.41 -13.15
CA PRO A 208 30.32 -5.07 -12.32
C PRO A 208 30.81 -6.40 -12.91
N SER A 209 32.07 -6.75 -12.65
CA SER A 209 32.71 -7.93 -13.23
C SER A 209 31.95 -9.23 -12.93
N GLN A 210 31.38 -9.39 -11.72
CA GLN A 210 30.59 -10.57 -11.38
C GLN A 210 29.33 -10.74 -12.26
N PHE A 211 28.74 -9.66 -12.77
CA PHE A 211 27.50 -9.69 -13.56
C PHE A 211 27.71 -9.75 -15.08
N LYS A 212 28.96 -9.66 -15.57
CA LYS A 212 29.29 -9.76 -17.01
C LYS A 212 28.94 -11.09 -17.68
N HIS A 213 28.50 -12.10 -16.91
CA HIS A 213 27.97 -13.34 -17.46
C HIS A 213 26.51 -13.20 -17.92
N LEU A 214 25.71 -12.31 -17.33
CA LEU A 214 24.29 -12.12 -17.64
C LEU A 214 24.07 -11.57 -19.06
N THR A 215 24.90 -10.64 -19.52
CA THR A 215 24.79 -10.06 -20.88
C THR A 215 24.98 -11.10 -21.99
N LYS A 216 25.65 -12.23 -21.71
CA LYS A 216 25.79 -13.34 -22.66
C LYS A 216 24.46 -14.05 -22.94
N GLN A 217 23.49 -13.96 -22.03
CA GLN A 217 22.18 -14.64 -22.15
C GLN A 217 21.22 -13.95 -23.14
N ARG A 218 21.55 -12.72 -23.61
CA ARG A 218 20.98 -11.97 -24.75
C ARG A 218 19.46 -11.76 -24.87
N SER A 219 18.64 -12.42 -24.06
CA SER A 219 17.18 -12.51 -24.20
C SER A 219 16.40 -11.46 -23.39
N ALA A 220 17.09 -10.60 -22.64
CA ALA A 220 16.50 -9.55 -21.83
C ALA A 220 17.54 -8.47 -21.48
N PRO A 221 17.13 -7.21 -21.20
CA PRO A 221 18.00 -6.17 -20.66
C PRO A 221 18.61 -6.55 -19.31
N VAL A 222 19.75 -5.96 -18.93
CA VAL A 222 20.48 -6.25 -17.68
C VAL A 222 20.82 -4.95 -16.96
N ILE A 223 20.02 -4.62 -15.94
CA ILE A 223 20.12 -3.39 -15.15
C ILE A 223 20.84 -3.70 -13.83
N CYS A 224 21.81 -2.87 -13.46
CA CYS A 224 22.54 -2.97 -12.20
C CYS A 224 22.12 -1.84 -11.24
N LEU A 225 21.50 -2.21 -10.12
CA LEU A 225 21.06 -1.30 -9.09
C LEU A 225 22.00 -1.34 -7.88
N GLU A 226 21.91 -0.32 -7.04
CA GLU A 226 22.47 -0.31 -5.70
C GLU A 226 21.39 0.01 -4.68
N LEU A 227 21.25 -0.81 -3.64
CA LEU A 227 20.47 -0.43 -2.48
C LEU A 227 21.36 0.41 -1.55
N PHE A 228 21.08 1.71 -1.51
CA PHE A 228 21.82 2.69 -0.72
C PHE A 228 21.19 2.84 0.67
N ILE A 229 21.90 2.36 1.69
CA ILE A 229 21.50 2.32 3.11
C ILE A 229 21.91 3.64 3.78
N LYS A 230 20.94 4.36 4.35
CA LYS A 230 21.10 5.65 5.05
C LYS A 230 21.61 5.43 6.49
N TYR A 231 22.73 4.70 6.60
CA TYR A 231 23.31 4.22 7.85
C TYR A 231 23.46 5.27 8.97
N LYS A 232 23.76 6.54 8.64
CA LYS A 232 23.77 7.63 9.64
C LYS A 232 22.40 7.81 10.33
N LYS A 233 21.35 7.99 9.53
CA LYS A 233 19.96 8.08 10.02
C LYS A 233 19.52 6.85 10.82
N ARG A 234 20.04 5.67 10.47
CA ARG A 234 19.80 4.44 11.23
C ARG A 234 20.35 4.55 12.66
N CYS A 235 21.63 4.91 12.80
CA CYS A 235 22.27 5.07 14.10
C CYS A 235 21.68 6.24 14.92
N GLU A 236 21.29 7.34 14.27
CA GLU A 236 20.54 8.44 14.90
C GLU A 236 19.24 7.91 15.54
N THR A 237 18.46 7.10 14.80
CA THR A 237 17.20 6.51 15.27
C THR A 237 17.41 5.50 16.41
N GLU A 238 18.48 4.70 16.36
CA GLU A 238 18.83 3.71 17.40
C GLU A 238 19.28 4.36 18.72
N ASN A 239 19.98 5.50 18.64
CA ASN A 239 20.38 6.28 19.81
C ASN A 239 19.17 6.97 20.46
N SER A 240 18.29 7.58 19.66
CA SER A 240 17.06 8.22 20.17
C SER A 240 16.10 7.26 20.87
N SER A 241 16.20 5.94 20.65
CA SER A 241 15.38 4.93 21.34
C SER A 241 15.99 4.39 22.64
N HIS A 242 17.14 4.92 23.08
CA HIS A 242 17.86 4.48 24.28
C HIS A 242 18.14 5.61 25.29
N GLY A 243 17.68 6.84 25.02
CA GLY A 243 17.76 7.96 25.96
C GLY A 243 16.62 7.95 26.98
N ASP A 244 16.98 8.20 28.23
CA ASP A 244 16.16 8.74 29.32
C ASP A 244 14.74 8.16 29.50
N SER A 245 14.69 6.93 30.02
CA SER A 245 13.50 6.35 30.68
C SER A 245 13.76 5.91 32.14
N ASP A 246 14.79 6.46 32.78
CA ASP A 246 15.16 6.14 34.18
C ASP A 246 14.66 7.20 35.19
N ASP A 247 14.42 8.44 34.73
CA ASP A 247 13.97 9.59 35.53
C ASP A 247 12.44 9.80 35.55
N THR A 248 11.67 8.73 35.78
CA THR A 248 10.24 8.85 36.15
C THR A 248 9.93 8.19 37.49
N GLU A 249 10.52 8.75 38.56
CA GLU A 249 9.97 8.61 39.91
C GLU A 249 8.67 9.45 40.01
N PHE A 250 7.67 8.96 40.75
CA PHE A 250 6.39 9.62 41.05
C PHE A 250 5.53 10.15 39.87
N ASN A 251 4.53 9.36 39.49
CA ASN A 251 3.16 9.73 39.90
C ASN A 251 2.25 8.49 40.05
N ASP A 252 1.38 8.49 41.06
CA ASP A 252 0.65 7.28 41.50
C ASP A 252 -0.87 7.52 41.54
N VAL A 253 -1.57 7.04 40.50
CA VAL A 253 -3.04 6.92 40.48
C VAL A 253 -3.41 5.59 39.83
N ALA A 254 -3.76 4.60 40.65
CA ALA A 254 -4.09 3.26 40.19
C ALA A 254 -5.51 3.14 39.59
N LEU A 255 -5.70 2.18 38.67
CA LEU A 255 -6.64 1.06 38.88
C LEU A 255 -6.57 -0.04 37.79
N PHE A 256 -6.95 -1.27 38.20
CA PHE A 256 -7.19 -2.49 37.39
C PHE A 256 -6.00 -3.25 36.74
N THR A 257 -5.30 -4.03 37.57
CA THR A 257 -5.27 -5.51 37.57
C THR A 257 -5.41 -6.30 36.24
N THR A 258 -4.72 -7.42 35.98
CA THR A 258 -3.56 -8.14 36.57
C THR A 258 -3.21 -9.33 35.67
N SER A 259 -1.94 -9.55 35.28
CA SER A 259 -1.38 -10.89 35.02
C SER A 259 0.13 -10.82 34.68
N THR A 260 1.01 -11.23 35.61
CA THR A 260 2.45 -11.35 35.35
C THR A 260 3.06 -12.51 36.13
N LEU A 261 3.69 -13.47 35.43
CA LEU A 261 4.50 -14.53 36.03
C LEU A 261 5.94 -14.03 36.27
N PRO A 262 6.59 -14.37 37.41
CA PRO A 262 7.91 -13.86 37.74
C PRO A 262 9.03 -14.55 36.93
N ARG A 263 9.88 -13.76 36.26
CA ARG A 263 11.15 -14.23 35.71
C ARG A 263 12.26 -14.06 36.76
N THR A 264 13.01 -15.12 37.03
CA THR A 264 14.07 -15.13 38.04
C THR A 264 15.36 -14.48 37.52
N SER A 265 15.77 -13.36 38.12
CA SER A 265 16.99 -12.63 37.77
C SER A 265 18.26 -13.32 38.31
N GLY A 266 19.16 -13.72 37.41
CA GLY A 266 20.41 -14.42 37.75
C GLY A 266 21.45 -13.55 38.46
N ARG A 267 21.63 -13.76 39.77
CA ARG A 267 22.54 -13.03 40.66
C ARG A 267 24.03 -13.32 40.36
N ARG A 268 24.71 -12.43 39.61
CA ARG A 268 26.19 -12.47 39.46
C ARG A 268 26.90 -12.04 40.76
N ARG A 269 28.10 -12.61 41.01
CA ARG A 269 28.93 -12.35 42.19
C ARG A 269 30.13 -11.45 41.84
N PRO A 270 30.60 -10.57 42.76
CA PRO A 270 31.87 -9.84 42.64
C PRO A 270 33.06 -10.58 43.30
N ARG A 271 34.25 -9.95 43.26
CA ARG A 271 35.59 -10.42 43.68
C ARG A 271 36.22 -11.49 42.75
N SER A 272 37.56 -11.56 42.62
CA SER A 272 38.63 -11.12 43.55
C SER A 272 39.71 -10.18 42.96
N GLU A 273 40.41 -9.49 43.87
CA GLU A 273 41.57 -8.62 43.62
C GLU A 273 42.91 -9.34 43.89
N SER A 274 43.94 -9.14 43.06
CA SER A 274 45.39 -9.25 43.35
C SER A 274 46.21 -9.01 42.06
N LEU A 275 47.47 -8.55 42.04
CA LEU A 275 48.29 -7.77 42.99
C LEU A 275 49.40 -7.07 42.14
N ALA A 276 50.15 -6.12 42.73
CA ALA A 276 51.36 -5.53 42.12
C ALA A 276 52.59 -6.47 42.22
N ASP A 277 53.73 -6.27 41.55
CA ASP A 277 54.14 -5.16 40.65
C ASP A 277 54.77 -5.72 39.32
N SER A 278 55.90 -5.36 38.69
CA SER A 278 57.10 -4.54 39.03
C SER A 278 57.71 -3.87 37.77
N GLN A 279 58.51 -2.81 37.96
CA GLN A 279 59.29 -2.16 36.88
C GLN A 279 60.60 -2.93 36.53
N GLU A 280 61.08 -2.83 35.29
CA GLU A 280 62.39 -2.23 34.97
C GLU A 280 62.67 -2.07 33.44
N HIS A 281 63.67 -1.24 33.10
CA HIS A 281 64.12 -0.98 31.71
C HIS A 281 65.34 -1.84 31.32
N ILE A 282 65.36 -2.46 30.13
CA ILE A 282 66.61 -2.72 29.38
C ILE A 282 66.47 -2.48 27.85
N ALA A 283 67.46 -1.74 27.34
CA ALA A 283 68.03 -1.60 25.99
C ALA A 283 67.32 -2.03 24.68
N LYS A 284 67.60 -1.24 23.64
CA LYS A 284 67.48 -1.60 22.21
C LYS A 284 68.34 -2.83 21.87
N GLN A 285 67.85 -3.71 21.00
CA GLN A 285 68.72 -4.57 20.20
C GLN A 285 68.22 -4.65 18.75
N GLN A 286 69.07 -4.24 17.79
CA GLN A 286 68.83 -4.50 16.38
C GLN A 286 69.23 -5.94 16.08
N GLN A 287 68.34 -6.73 15.45
CA GLN A 287 68.73 -7.95 14.75
C GLN A 287 68.25 -7.89 13.30
N MET A 288 69.17 -8.13 12.36
CA MET A 288 68.84 -8.36 10.96
C MET A 288 68.82 -9.86 10.66
N SER A 289 67.61 -10.41 10.50
CA SER A 289 67.37 -11.74 9.92
C SER A 289 66.40 -11.57 8.75
N LYS A 290 66.89 -11.52 7.51
CA LYS A 290 67.08 -12.70 6.65
C LYS A 290 65.84 -13.59 6.53
N GLY A 291 65.03 -13.30 5.50
CA GLY A 291 64.39 -14.29 4.64
C GLY A 291 63.63 -15.44 5.32
N SER A 292 62.40 -15.17 5.76
CA SER A 292 61.40 -16.21 6.01
C SER A 292 60.26 -16.05 5.00
N ASN A 293 60.04 -17.08 4.17
CA ASN A 293 58.86 -17.17 3.31
C ASN A 293 57.63 -17.52 4.15
N SER A 294 57.15 -16.55 4.94
CA SER A 294 55.85 -16.64 5.60
C SER A 294 54.76 -16.53 4.54
N GLY A 295 54.41 -17.68 3.95
CA GLY A 295 53.29 -17.81 3.02
C GLY A 295 52.03 -17.37 3.74
N SER A 296 51.52 -16.18 3.41
CA SER A 296 50.36 -15.62 4.08
C SER A 296 49.17 -16.56 3.87
N ASN A 297 48.73 -17.23 4.93
CA ASN A 297 47.47 -17.98 4.98
C ASN A 297 46.28 -17.01 4.95
N ARG A 298 46.16 -16.30 3.82
CA ARG A 298 45.05 -15.44 3.46
C ARG A 298 43.86 -16.35 3.24
N ARG A 299 43.19 -16.72 4.34
CA ARG A 299 41.99 -17.56 4.38
C ARG A 299 41.04 -17.05 3.30
N GLN A 300 40.95 -17.76 2.19
CA GLN A 300 39.92 -17.52 1.21
C GLN A 300 38.61 -17.83 1.94
N ILE A 301 37.84 -16.79 2.22
CA ILE A 301 36.48 -16.93 2.74
C ILE A 301 35.66 -17.47 1.58
N SER A 302 35.72 -18.79 1.39
CA SER A 302 34.93 -19.51 0.41
C SER A 302 33.47 -19.22 0.73
N SER A 303 32.81 -18.47 -0.15
CA SER A 303 31.43 -18.05 0.08
C SER A 303 30.56 -19.29 0.24
N MET A 304 30.02 -19.50 1.45
CA MET A 304 29.15 -20.64 1.73
C MET A 304 27.75 -20.48 1.15
N PHE A 305 27.55 -19.49 0.26
CA PHE A 305 26.48 -19.52 -0.75
C PHE A 305 26.69 -20.71 -1.71
N ARG A 306 26.33 -21.89 -1.23
CA ARG A 306 25.52 -22.77 -2.08
C ARG A 306 24.22 -22.01 -2.34
N PRO A 307 23.83 -21.76 -3.60
CA PRO A 307 22.43 -21.55 -3.87
C PRO A 307 21.67 -22.72 -3.23
N LEU A 308 20.62 -22.44 -2.46
CA LEU A 308 19.66 -23.49 -2.16
C LEU A 308 19.22 -24.10 -3.48
N PRO A 309 19.00 -25.42 -3.56
CA PRO A 309 18.33 -26.00 -4.72
C PRO A 309 17.09 -25.17 -4.99
N VAL A 310 17.04 -24.54 -6.18
CA VAL A 310 15.82 -23.87 -6.62
C VAL A 310 14.92 -24.99 -7.08
N ASP A 311 14.38 -25.72 -6.10
CA ASP A 311 13.33 -26.71 -6.31
C ASP A 311 12.28 -26.03 -7.17
N HIS A 312 11.94 -26.69 -8.27
CA HIS A 312 10.98 -26.18 -9.23
C HIS A 312 9.56 -26.33 -8.66
N LEU A 313 9.33 -25.65 -7.54
CA LEU A 313 8.02 -25.22 -7.06
C LEU A 313 7.36 -24.52 -8.25
N SER A 314 6.53 -25.28 -8.96
CA SER A 314 5.64 -24.75 -9.98
C SER A 314 4.88 -23.61 -9.33
N LYS A 315 5.07 -22.39 -9.85
CA LYS A 315 4.33 -21.22 -9.36
C LYS A 315 2.86 -21.62 -9.35
N PRO A 316 2.14 -21.48 -8.21
CA PRO A 316 0.76 -21.93 -8.12
C PRO A 316 -0.02 -21.28 -9.27
N VAL A 317 -0.66 -22.11 -10.09
CA VAL A 317 -1.39 -21.62 -11.26
C VAL A 317 -2.55 -20.80 -10.74
N HIS A 318 -2.43 -19.47 -10.87
CA HIS A 318 -3.43 -18.51 -10.40
C HIS A 318 -4.70 -18.69 -11.24
N LYS A 319 -5.63 -19.48 -10.73
CA LYS A 319 -6.96 -19.62 -11.31
C LYS A 319 -7.69 -18.27 -11.32
N SER A 320 -8.52 -18.08 -12.32
CA SER A 320 -9.36 -16.88 -12.47
C SER A 320 -10.72 -17.23 -13.03
N SER A 321 -11.77 -16.56 -12.53
CA SER A 321 -13.10 -16.62 -13.12
C SER A 321 -13.22 -15.58 -14.24
N LYS A 322 -13.72 -16.00 -15.42
CA LYS A 322 -14.17 -15.08 -16.47
C LYS A 322 -15.58 -14.59 -16.12
N ILE A 323 -15.77 -13.28 -16.05
CA ILE A 323 -17.00 -12.64 -15.56
C ILE A 323 -17.37 -11.49 -16.49
N ASP A 324 -18.66 -11.30 -16.73
CA ASP A 324 -19.21 -10.12 -17.39
C ASP A 324 -19.73 -9.13 -16.34
N PHE A 325 -19.34 -7.87 -16.47
CA PHE A 325 -19.62 -6.80 -15.53
C PHE A 325 -20.45 -5.67 -16.17
N GLU A 326 -21.20 -4.94 -15.34
CA GLU A 326 -21.71 -3.60 -15.65
C GLU A 326 -20.83 -2.55 -14.99
N LYS A 327 -20.46 -1.49 -15.72
CA LYS A 327 -19.58 -0.44 -15.20
C LYS A 327 -20.40 0.72 -14.67
N ILE A 328 -20.16 1.08 -13.41
CA ILE A 328 -20.85 2.18 -12.72
C ILE A 328 -19.83 3.28 -12.41
N ILE A 329 -20.16 4.49 -12.84
CA ILE A 329 -19.34 5.69 -12.61
C ILE A 329 -19.88 6.46 -11.42
N CYS A 330 -18.99 6.84 -10.50
CA CYS A 330 -19.27 7.82 -9.45
C CYS A 330 -18.91 9.22 -9.98
N THR A 331 -19.93 10.05 -10.19
CA THR A 331 -19.79 11.48 -10.50
C THR A 331 -19.93 12.32 -9.24
N ILE A 332 -19.50 13.58 -9.30
CA ILE A 332 -19.63 14.56 -8.21
C ILE A 332 -20.16 15.87 -8.75
N ASP A 333 -21.08 16.49 -8.02
CA ASP A 333 -21.50 17.86 -8.27
C ASP A 333 -20.43 18.81 -7.73
N ASN A 334 -19.85 19.62 -8.63
CA ASN A 334 -18.71 20.47 -8.30
C ASN A 334 -19.05 21.65 -7.36
N THR A 335 -20.33 21.92 -7.11
CA THR A 335 -20.80 23.05 -6.27
C THR A 335 -21.05 22.60 -4.82
N THR A 336 -21.51 21.35 -4.64
CA THR A 336 -21.97 20.79 -3.36
C THR A 336 -21.08 19.68 -2.82
N GLY A 337 -20.19 19.10 -3.63
CA GLY A 337 -19.43 17.92 -3.29
C GLY A 337 -20.28 16.64 -3.17
N GLN A 338 -21.55 16.68 -3.54
CA GLN A 338 -22.45 15.52 -3.49
C GLN A 338 -22.16 14.56 -4.64
N THR A 339 -22.05 13.26 -4.34
CA THR A 339 -21.79 12.22 -5.34
C THR A 339 -23.07 11.56 -5.84
N SER A 340 -23.05 11.13 -7.10
CA SER A 340 -24.11 10.32 -7.71
C SER A 340 -23.51 9.17 -8.54
N PHE A 341 -24.33 8.15 -8.82
CA PHE A 341 -23.90 6.94 -9.52
C PHE A 341 -24.68 6.75 -10.82
N THR A 342 -24.00 6.33 -11.87
CA THR A 342 -24.61 6.05 -13.18
C THR A 342 -24.02 4.78 -13.77
N THR A 343 -24.87 3.80 -14.06
CA THR A 343 -24.52 2.60 -14.81
C THR A 343 -24.35 2.94 -16.29
N LEU A 344 -23.24 2.53 -16.89
CA LEU A 344 -23.02 2.62 -18.32
C LEU A 344 -23.70 1.45 -19.05
N PRO A 345 -24.21 1.64 -20.28
CA PRO A 345 -24.88 0.57 -21.03
C PRO A 345 -23.93 -0.54 -21.48
N ASP A 346 -22.63 -0.26 -21.55
CA ASP A 346 -21.62 -1.21 -22.02
C ASP A 346 -21.30 -2.27 -20.97
N SER A 347 -21.37 -3.54 -21.38
CA SER A 347 -20.90 -4.67 -20.58
C SER A 347 -19.41 -4.93 -20.79
N PHE A 348 -18.66 -5.13 -19.71
CA PHE A 348 -17.22 -5.39 -19.74
C PHE A 348 -16.93 -6.83 -19.33
N THR A 349 -16.30 -7.60 -20.20
CA THR A 349 -15.76 -8.92 -19.83
C THR A 349 -14.40 -8.76 -19.15
N GLY A 350 -14.19 -9.49 -18.05
CA GLY A 350 -12.91 -9.50 -17.33
C GLY A 350 -12.59 -10.84 -16.68
N TYR A 351 -11.36 -10.96 -16.20
CA TYR A 351 -10.82 -12.14 -15.52
C TYR A 351 -10.37 -11.73 -14.11
N ILE A 352 -11.05 -12.24 -13.09
CA ILE A 352 -10.71 -11.98 -11.68
C ILE A 352 -10.07 -13.22 -11.06
N GLN A 353 -8.92 -13.08 -10.40
CA GLN A 353 -8.28 -14.21 -9.71
C GLN A 353 -9.16 -14.74 -8.57
N GLU A 354 -9.24 -16.06 -8.40
CA GLU A 354 -10.05 -16.68 -7.34
C GLU A 354 -9.54 -16.33 -5.93
N ASN A 355 -8.23 -16.10 -5.79
CA ASN A 355 -7.56 -15.83 -4.53
C ASN A 355 -7.13 -14.36 -4.43
N PRO A 356 -7.27 -13.71 -3.27
CA PRO A 356 -6.79 -12.34 -3.08
C PRO A 356 -5.26 -12.31 -3.00
N PHE A 357 -4.64 -11.30 -3.61
CA PHE A 357 -3.19 -11.09 -3.51
C PHE A 357 -2.79 -10.23 -2.29
N SER A 358 -3.77 -9.56 -1.67
CA SER A 358 -3.62 -8.79 -0.43
C SER A 358 -4.93 -8.78 0.36
N LYS A 359 -4.83 -8.66 1.68
CA LYS A 359 -5.95 -8.66 2.62
C LYS A 359 -5.71 -7.63 3.73
N GLY A 360 -6.64 -6.70 3.90
CA GLY A 360 -6.66 -5.75 5.02
C GLY A 360 -7.54 -6.26 6.18
N SER A 361 -7.87 -5.37 7.10
CA SER A 361 -8.78 -5.64 8.24
C SER A 361 -10.21 -5.98 7.80
N MET A 362 -10.74 -5.28 6.78
CA MET A 362 -12.14 -5.37 6.35
C MET A 362 -12.31 -5.85 4.90
N LYS A 363 -11.27 -5.76 4.06
CA LYS A 363 -11.33 -5.94 2.60
C LYS A 363 -10.28 -6.91 2.05
N ASN A 364 -10.68 -7.65 1.02
CA ASN A 364 -9.79 -8.44 0.18
C ASN A 364 -9.51 -7.69 -1.13
N ALA A 365 -8.28 -7.80 -1.64
CA ALA A 365 -7.87 -7.22 -2.92
C ALA A 365 -7.43 -8.32 -3.90
N TYR A 366 -8.08 -8.34 -5.06
CA TYR A 366 -7.92 -9.35 -6.12
C TYR A 366 -7.33 -8.71 -7.38
N GLN A 367 -6.55 -9.49 -8.12
CA GLN A 367 -6.08 -9.09 -9.44
C GLN A 367 -7.23 -9.25 -10.43
N LEU A 368 -7.55 -8.16 -11.13
CA LEU A 368 -8.58 -8.11 -12.17
C LEU A 368 -7.92 -7.70 -13.48
N ILE A 369 -8.17 -8.44 -14.55
CA ILE A 369 -7.78 -8.08 -15.91
C ILE A 369 -9.05 -7.75 -16.69
N LEU A 370 -9.15 -6.54 -17.24
CA LEU A 370 -10.25 -6.15 -18.13
C LEU A 370 -9.75 -6.15 -19.57
N SER A 371 -10.47 -6.83 -20.46
CA SER A 371 -10.12 -6.86 -21.88
C SER A 371 -10.59 -5.60 -22.59
N GLY A 372 -9.64 -4.72 -22.91
CA GLY A 372 -9.86 -3.50 -23.69
C GLY A 372 -9.60 -3.72 -25.19
N ALA A 373 -10.18 -2.86 -26.03
CA ALA A 373 -10.11 -2.97 -27.49
C ALA A 373 -8.68 -2.98 -28.08
N ASN A 374 -7.69 -2.42 -27.37
CA ASN A 374 -6.29 -2.34 -27.81
C ASN A 374 -5.32 -3.18 -26.96
N SER A 375 -5.72 -3.55 -25.74
CA SER A 375 -4.90 -4.25 -24.75
C SER A 375 -5.74 -4.67 -23.56
N ASP A 376 -5.44 -5.83 -22.98
CA ASP A 376 -5.83 -6.13 -21.60
C ASP A 376 -5.17 -5.14 -20.62
N VAL A 377 -5.92 -4.68 -19.62
CA VAL A 377 -5.42 -3.74 -18.59
C VAL A 377 -5.62 -4.33 -17.20
N GLU A 378 -4.57 -4.26 -16.38
CA GLU A 378 -4.58 -4.80 -15.02
C GLU A 378 -5.04 -3.77 -13.96
N TYR A 379 -6.03 -4.18 -13.18
CA TYR A 379 -6.65 -3.45 -12.10
C TYR A 379 -6.59 -4.25 -10.80
N VAL A 380 -6.85 -3.55 -9.69
CA VAL A 380 -7.13 -4.15 -8.38
C VAL A 380 -8.63 -4.03 -8.14
N ALA A 381 -9.30 -5.17 -7.98
CA ALA A 381 -10.68 -5.25 -7.54
C ALA A 381 -10.72 -5.48 -6.02
N LYS A 382 -11.36 -4.58 -5.28
CA LYS A 382 -11.56 -4.67 -3.83
C LYS A 382 -13.02 -5.02 -3.52
N ARG A 383 -13.22 -5.85 -2.50
CA ARG A 383 -14.52 -6.07 -1.86
C ARG A 383 -14.37 -6.21 -0.35
N PHE A 384 -15.45 -5.99 0.40
CA PHE A 384 -15.45 -6.30 1.82
C PHE A 384 -15.57 -7.81 2.06
N PHE A 385 -14.94 -8.29 3.12
CA PHE A 385 -15.21 -9.61 3.73
C PHE A 385 -15.78 -9.48 5.15
N ARG A 386 -15.79 -8.27 5.72
CA ARG A 386 -16.39 -7.92 7.02
C ARG A 386 -17.04 -6.54 6.89
N LEU A 387 -18.25 -6.37 7.45
CA LEU A 387 -19.04 -5.13 7.32
C LEU A 387 -19.16 -4.33 8.65
N SER A 388 -18.78 -4.92 9.79
CA SER A 388 -18.67 -4.25 11.08
C SER A 388 -17.59 -4.92 11.94
N ASP A 389 -17.01 -4.21 12.91
CA ASP A 389 -16.03 -4.86 13.80
C ASP A 389 -16.69 -5.89 14.72
N ASP A 390 -17.93 -5.66 15.16
CA ASP A 390 -18.68 -6.56 16.06
C ASP A 390 -19.08 -7.90 15.41
N THR A 391 -18.99 -8.06 14.08
CA THR A 391 -19.28 -9.33 13.38
C THR A 391 -18.15 -10.36 13.49
N VAL A 392 -17.32 -10.30 14.55
CA VAL A 392 -16.25 -11.26 14.89
C VAL A 392 -16.75 -12.72 14.86
N ASN A 393 -17.99 -12.96 15.30
CA ASN A 393 -18.58 -14.29 15.44
C ASN A 393 -19.48 -14.72 14.26
N ALA A 394 -19.62 -13.91 13.20
CA ALA A 394 -20.63 -14.14 12.16
C ALA A 394 -20.06 -14.65 10.82
N LEU A 395 -18.76 -14.46 10.57
CA LEU A 395 -18.06 -14.77 9.31
C LEU A 395 -16.70 -15.44 9.55
N SER A 396 -16.58 -16.21 10.64
CA SER A 396 -15.33 -16.88 11.04
C SER A 396 -15.06 -18.22 10.33
N ASP A 397 -16.07 -18.78 9.67
CA ASP A 397 -16.00 -19.95 8.79
C ASP A 397 -16.48 -19.57 7.38
N GLU A 398 -16.17 -20.40 6.39
CA GLU A 398 -16.43 -20.18 4.95
C GLU A 398 -17.92 -20.23 4.53
N MET A 399 -18.84 -19.96 5.45
CA MET A 399 -20.27 -19.92 5.16
C MET A 399 -20.62 -18.68 4.33
N ALA A 400 -20.73 -18.92 3.01
CA ALA A 400 -21.23 -18.09 1.93
C ALA A 400 -21.67 -16.66 2.26
N PHE A 401 -21.15 -15.71 1.47
CA PHE A 401 -21.69 -14.36 1.33
C PHE A 401 -23.06 -14.46 0.62
N GLY A 402 -24.10 -14.92 1.33
CA GLY A 402 -25.34 -15.42 0.74
C GLY A 402 -26.58 -14.78 1.33
N GLY A 403 -27.20 -13.88 0.57
CA GLY A 403 -28.45 -13.21 0.95
C GLY A 403 -28.51 -11.79 0.38
N SER A 404 -29.67 -11.41 -0.16
CA SER A 404 -29.85 -10.12 -0.85
C SER A 404 -29.51 -8.92 0.05
N ASP A 405 -29.89 -8.98 1.34
CA ASP A 405 -29.57 -7.95 2.34
C ASP A 405 -28.06 -7.77 2.55
N VAL A 406 -27.28 -8.86 2.54
CA VAL A 406 -25.83 -8.84 2.73
C VAL A 406 -25.14 -8.26 1.49
N ILE A 407 -25.62 -8.62 0.29
CA ILE A 407 -25.15 -8.06 -0.98
C ILE A 407 -25.48 -6.55 -1.04
N SER A 408 -26.68 -6.15 -0.63
CA SER A 408 -27.13 -4.76 -0.59
C SER A 408 -26.29 -3.91 0.37
N GLN A 409 -26.09 -4.37 1.62
CA GLN A 409 -25.23 -3.70 2.61
C GLN A 409 -23.78 -3.60 2.11
N HIS A 410 -23.24 -4.67 1.53
CA HIS A 410 -21.91 -4.68 0.93
C HIS A 410 -21.78 -3.65 -0.20
N ASN A 411 -22.72 -3.65 -1.13
CA ASN A 411 -22.72 -2.74 -2.29
C ASN A 411 -22.90 -1.27 -1.84
N ALA A 412 -23.63 -1.01 -0.75
CA ALA A 412 -23.71 0.31 -0.13
C ALA A 412 -22.35 0.78 0.42
N GLN A 413 -21.59 -0.08 1.10
CA GLN A 413 -20.25 0.27 1.61
C GLN A 413 -19.23 0.47 0.48
N ILE A 414 -19.33 -0.30 -0.61
CA ILE A 414 -18.51 -0.13 -1.82
C ILE A 414 -18.84 1.18 -2.55
N LYS A 415 -20.12 1.55 -2.65
CA LYS A 415 -20.56 2.87 -3.15
C LYS A 415 -19.99 3.98 -2.26
N ALA A 416 -20.10 3.87 -0.92
CA ALA A 416 -19.58 4.86 0.01
C ALA A 416 -18.05 5.08 -0.13
N GLU A 417 -17.26 4.01 -0.31
CA GLU A 417 -15.81 4.14 -0.53
C GLU A 417 -15.45 4.81 -1.86
N CYS A 418 -16.21 4.53 -2.92
CA CYS A 418 -16.06 5.23 -4.20
C CYS A 418 -16.41 6.73 -4.06
N SER A 419 -17.45 7.07 -3.29
CA SER A 419 -17.78 8.46 -2.95
C SER A 419 -16.64 9.15 -2.20
N ARG A 420 -16.06 8.51 -1.16
CA ARG A 420 -14.93 9.10 -0.40
C ARG A 420 -13.73 9.41 -1.30
N LEU A 421 -13.38 8.52 -2.22
CA LEU A 421 -12.30 8.77 -3.20
C LEU A 421 -12.65 9.91 -4.17
N ARG A 422 -13.90 9.98 -4.66
CA ARG A 422 -14.34 11.04 -5.58
C ARG A 422 -14.39 12.42 -4.88
N GLN A 423 -14.85 12.47 -3.63
CA GLN A 423 -14.86 13.67 -2.79
C GLN A 423 -13.44 14.13 -2.43
N ALA A 424 -12.56 13.21 -2.01
CA ALA A 424 -11.16 13.54 -1.74
C ALA A 424 -10.47 14.17 -2.94
N LYS A 425 -10.78 13.72 -4.17
CA LYS A 425 -10.25 14.32 -5.40
C LYS A 425 -10.73 15.77 -5.59
N TRP A 426 -12.03 16.02 -5.41
CA TRP A 426 -12.62 17.37 -5.48
C TRP A 426 -12.04 18.31 -4.42
N PHE A 427 -11.92 17.86 -3.16
CA PHE A 427 -11.24 18.62 -2.10
C PHE A 427 -9.77 18.91 -2.43
N LEU A 428 -9.03 17.97 -3.06
CA LEU A 428 -7.63 18.16 -3.42
C LEU A 428 -7.46 19.17 -4.57
N GLU A 429 -8.36 19.15 -5.54
CA GLU A 429 -8.42 20.14 -6.62
C GLU A 429 -8.76 21.54 -6.09
N ALA A 430 -9.71 21.64 -5.15
CA ALA A 430 -10.03 22.88 -4.44
C ALA A 430 -8.85 23.40 -3.57
N PHE A 431 -8.17 22.50 -2.85
CA PHE A 431 -6.99 22.81 -2.03
C PHE A 431 -5.85 23.38 -2.88
N TYR A 432 -5.51 22.73 -3.99
CA TYR A 432 -4.47 23.25 -4.90
C TYR A 432 -4.86 24.60 -5.52
N SER A 433 -6.13 24.79 -5.88
CA SER A 433 -6.63 26.09 -6.37
C SER A 433 -6.49 27.19 -5.31
N HIS A 434 -6.83 26.89 -4.05
CA HIS A 434 -6.66 27.81 -2.94
C HIS A 434 -5.18 28.16 -2.69
N CYS A 435 -4.31 27.16 -2.54
CA CYS A 435 -2.87 27.39 -2.34
C CYS A 435 -2.23 28.14 -3.52
N SER A 436 -2.64 27.86 -4.76
CA SER A 436 -2.20 28.62 -5.95
C SER A 436 -2.70 30.07 -5.97
N THR A 437 -3.82 30.37 -5.31
CA THR A 437 -4.36 31.74 -5.22
C THR A 437 -3.68 32.52 -4.10
N ALA A 438 -3.20 31.84 -3.06
CA ALA A 438 -2.53 32.41 -1.89
C ALA A 438 -0.99 32.39 -1.96
N ASP A 439 -0.39 31.99 -3.10
CA ASP A 439 1.06 31.80 -3.30
C ASP A 439 1.72 30.83 -2.28
N ILE A 440 0.98 29.79 -1.87
CA ILE A 440 1.43 28.79 -0.89
C ILE A 440 2.07 27.61 -1.60
N THR A 441 3.38 27.42 -1.41
CA THR A 441 4.13 26.29 -1.98
C THR A 441 3.73 24.95 -1.34
N VAL A 442 3.28 24.01 -2.17
CA VAL A 442 2.81 22.66 -1.79
C VAL A 442 3.37 21.60 -2.75
N ASP A 443 3.47 20.33 -2.33
CA ASP A 443 3.92 19.24 -3.22
C ASP A 443 2.78 18.79 -4.14
N THR A 444 2.63 19.45 -5.29
CA THR A 444 1.59 19.16 -6.32
C THR A 444 1.68 17.78 -6.98
N ARG A 445 2.61 16.92 -6.52
CA ARG A 445 2.75 15.51 -6.94
C ARG A 445 2.02 14.55 -6.00
N ILE A 446 0.96 15.01 -5.35
CA ILE A 446 -0.04 14.16 -4.67
C ILE A 446 -1.28 14.08 -5.57
N ALA A 447 -1.83 12.88 -5.74
CA ALA A 447 -3.10 12.65 -6.42
C ALA A 447 -3.96 11.66 -5.62
N ILE A 448 -5.27 11.64 -5.87
CA ILE A 448 -6.17 10.59 -5.35
C ILE A 448 -6.33 9.50 -6.39
N ALA A 449 -6.44 8.24 -5.95
CA ALA A 449 -6.71 7.11 -6.83
C ALA A 449 -8.04 7.29 -7.58
N ASP A 450 -7.98 7.33 -8.91
CA ASP A 450 -9.21 7.29 -9.71
C ASP A 450 -9.78 5.86 -9.68
N ALA A 451 -11.04 5.78 -9.27
CA ALA A 451 -11.74 4.53 -9.03
C ALA A 451 -13.12 4.55 -9.69
N PHE A 452 -13.55 3.38 -10.13
CA PHE A 452 -14.90 3.12 -10.64
C PHE A 452 -15.44 1.83 -10.03
N LEU A 453 -16.74 1.58 -10.24
CA LEU A 453 -17.41 0.39 -9.73
C LEU A 453 -17.69 -0.58 -10.88
N LEU A 454 -17.56 -1.87 -10.61
CA LEU A 454 -18.04 -2.94 -11.49
C LEU A 454 -19.02 -3.82 -10.74
N GLN A 455 -20.15 -4.17 -11.36
CA GLN A 455 -21.16 -5.06 -10.79
C GLN A 455 -21.22 -6.35 -11.60
N GLU A 456 -21.12 -7.52 -10.95
CA GLU A 456 -21.19 -8.82 -11.64
C GLU A 456 -22.58 -9.07 -12.23
N LYS A 457 -22.67 -9.42 -13.52
CA LYS A 457 -23.96 -9.80 -14.12
C LYS A 457 -24.40 -11.18 -13.60
N THR A 458 -25.52 -11.21 -12.89
CA THR A 458 -26.05 -12.42 -12.25
C THR A 458 -26.34 -13.57 -13.22
N SER A 459 -26.53 -13.29 -14.51
CA SER A 459 -26.71 -14.29 -15.58
C SER A 459 -25.50 -15.21 -15.81
N GLY A 460 -24.29 -14.81 -15.39
CA GLY A 460 -23.09 -15.65 -15.47
C GLY A 460 -22.89 -16.58 -14.26
N GLY A 461 -23.67 -16.40 -13.18
CA GLY A 461 -23.33 -16.90 -11.85
C GLY A 461 -22.25 -16.05 -11.15
N PRO A 462 -22.06 -16.23 -9.84
CA PRO A 462 -21.06 -15.48 -9.07
C PRO A 462 -19.62 -15.94 -9.36
N SER A 463 -18.68 -15.01 -9.28
CA SER A 463 -17.25 -15.37 -9.29
C SER A 463 -16.85 -16.12 -8.02
N VAL A 464 -15.85 -17.00 -8.08
CA VAL A 464 -15.28 -17.63 -6.87
C VAL A 464 -14.71 -16.56 -5.93
N ALA A 465 -14.14 -15.49 -6.51
CA ALA A 465 -13.62 -14.35 -5.77
C ALA A 465 -14.69 -13.65 -4.91
N SER A 466 -15.95 -13.61 -5.35
CA SER A 466 -17.06 -12.96 -4.63
C SER A 466 -17.37 -13.62 -3.27
N GLY A 467 -17.11 -14.91 -3.11
CA GLY A 467 -17.57 -15.70 -1.95
C GLY A 467 -19.08 -15.97 -1.90
N ILE A 468 -19.81 -15.66 -2.97
CA ILE A 468 -21.24 -15.96 -3.14
C ILE A 468 -21.37 -17.35 -3.78
N SER A 469 -22.25 -18.20 -3.25
CA SER A 469 -22.50 -19.54 -3.79
C SER A 469 -23.45 -19.55 -4.99
N SER A 470 -24.46 -18.68 -4.99
CA SER A 470 -25.44 -18.50 -6.07
C SER A 470 -26.16 -17.17 -5.91
N TYR A 471 -26.49 -16.50 -7.02
CA TYR A 471 -27.41 -15.36 -7.01
C TYR A 471 -28.88 -15.80 -6.95
N SER A 472 -29.69 -15.05 -6.19
CA SER A 472 -31.14 -15.19 -6.10
C SER A 472 -31.84 -14.43 -7.23
N LEU A 473 -33.10 -14.78 -7.52
CA LEU A 473 -33.91 -14.04 -8.48
C LEU A 473 -34.18 -12.62 -7.97
N GLY A 474 -33.60 -11.62 -8.64
CA GLY A 474 -33.72 -10.21 -8.28
C GLY A 474 -32.51 -9.61 -7.54
N ASP A 475 -31.46 -10.40 -7.25
CA ASP A 475 -30.20 -9.84 -6.75
C ASP A 475 -29.54 -8.94 -7.81
N GLU A 476 -29.02 -7.78 -7.39
CA GLU A 476 -28.30 -6.86 -8.30
C GLU A 476 -26.91 -7.37 -8.73
N GLY A 477 -26.39 -8.43 -8.08
CA GLY A 477 -25.00 -8.87 -8.22
C GLY A 477 -24.02 -8.12 -7.30
N ILE A 478 -22.86 -8.72 -7.01
CA ILE A 478 -21.85 -8.10 -6.13
C ILE A 478 -21.14 -6.94 -6.84
N MET A 479 -20.87 -5.87 -6.09
CA MET A 479 -20.17 -4.68 -6.58
C MET A 479 -18.73 -4.63 -6.09
N TRP A 480 -17.80 -4.39 -7.02
CA TRP A 480 -16.36 -4.29 -6.79
C TRP A 480 -15.91 -2.83 -6.89
N LEU A 481 -15.08 -2.37 -5.96
CA LEU A 481 -14.33 -1.12 -6.14
C LEU A 481 -13.07 -1.41 -6.95
N VAL A 482 -12.93 -0.76 -8.10
CA VAL A 482 -11.87 -1.05 -9.08
C VAL A 482 -10.96 0.17 -9.25
N GLU A 483 -9.67 -0.06 -9.01
CA GLU A 483 -8.59 0.93 -9.11
C GLU A 483 -7.48 0.41 -10.04
N MET A 484 -6.70 1.30 -10.68
CA MET A 484 -5.49 0.88 -11.40
C MET A 484 -4.49 0.18 -10.45
N ARG A 485 -3.82 -0.89 -10.93
CA ARG A 485 -2.76 -1.54 -10.15
C ARG A 485 -1.56 -0.62 -9.96
N ARG A 486 -1.20 -0.39 -8.69
CA ARG A 486 -0.03 0.40 -8.25
C ARG A 486 1.02 -0.51 -7.58
N SER A 487 2.12 0.09 -7.11
CA SER A 487 3.08 -0.57 -6.23
C SER A 487 2.43 -1.08 -4.93
N LYS A 488 2.99 -2.15 -4.37
CA LYS A 488 2.67 -2.70 -3.04
C LYS A 488 3.26 -1.90 -1.88
N GLU A 489 4.15 -0.94 -2.13
CA GLU A 489 4.67 -0.07 -1.08
C GLU A 489 3.62 0.95 -0.64
N VAL A 490 3.24 0.90 0.64
CA VAL A 490 2.27 1.80 1.26
C VAL A 490 2.98 2.72 2.25
N ASN A 491 2.72 4.02 2.15
CA ASN A 491 3.12 5.03 3.10
C ASN A 491 1.88 5.48 3.87
N HIS A 492 1.89 5.37 5.19
CA HIS A 492 0.86 5.93 6.06
C HIS A 492 1.22 7.37 6.46
N TYR A 493 0.22 8.24 6.43
CA TYR A 493 0.31 9.68 6.70
C TYR A 493 -0.50 10.05 7.95
N SER A 494 -1.67 9.44 8.12
CA SER A 494 -2.40 9.33 9.40
C SER A 494 -2.91 7.90 9.59
N GLY A 495 -3.34 7.56 10.80
CA GLY A 495 -4.16 6.38 11.09
C GLY A 495 -5.63 6.76 11.34
N THR A 496 -6.42 5.81 11.84
CA THR A 496 -7.87 6.00 12.05
C THR A 496 -8.21 7.03 13.14
N LEU A 497 -7.55 6.98 14.30
CA LEU A 497 -7.79 7.86 15.46
C LEU A 497 -6.49 8.54 15.98
N ALA A 498 -5.46 8.55 15.12
CA ALA A 498 -4.15 9.14 15.37
C ALA A 498 -3.73 9.88 14.09
N HIS A 499 -3.80 11.20 14.11
CA HIS A 499 -3.68 12.06 12.93
C HIS A 499 -2.35 12.83 12.88
N SER A 500 -1.56 12.79 13.95
CA SER A 500 -0.26 13.46 14.04
C SER A 500 0.75 12.89 13.02
N SER A 501 1.42 13.80 12.29
CA SER A 501 2.40 13.42 11.26
C SER A 501 3.82 13.76 11.70
N THR A 502 4.58 12.75 12.15
CA THR A 502 5.94 12.88 12.71
C THR A 502 7.06 13.08 11.67
N GLY A 503 6.81 13.88 10.62
CA GLY A 503 7.77 14.06 9.52
C GLY A 503 7.69 15.42 8.83
N ALA A 504 8.77 16.19 8.93
CA ALA A 504 8.93 17.54 8.39
C ALA A 504 9.17 17.61 6.85
N ASP A 505 8.80 16.59 6.08
CA ASP A 505 8.91 16.63 4.62
C ASP A 505 7.71 17.35 3.98
N LEU A 506 7.94 18.07 2.89
CA LEU A 506 6.92 18.90 2.22
C LEU A 506 5.69 18.08 1.80
N ARG A 507 5.85 16.80 1.46
CA ARG A 507 4.75 15.92 1.05
C ARG A 507 3.86 15.57 2.24
N ARG A 508 4.44 15.19 3.38
CA ARG A 508 3.69 14.99 4.64
C ARG A 508 2.97 16.26 5.06
N GLY A 509 3.67 17.40 5.06
CA GLY A 509 3.06 18.70 5.37
C GLY A 509 1.92 19.09 4.42
N THR A 510 2.06 18.80 3.13
CA THR A 510 1.00 19.06 2.13
C THR A 510 -0.21 18.17 2.34
N ILE A 511 -0.02 16.86 2.60
CA ILE A 511 -1.12 15.92 2.86
C ILE A 511 -1.89 16.31 4.13
N TYR A 512 -1.17 16.74 5.17
CA TYR A 512 -1.75 17.18 6.43
C TYR A 512 -2.47 18.54 6.32
N ALA A 513 -1.91 19.48 5.55
CA ALA A 513 -2.59 20.72 5.19
C ALA A 513 -3.87 20.46 4.36
N PHE A 514 -3.87 19.44 3.49
CA PHE A 514 -5.04 19.00 2.73
C PHE A 514 -6.14 18.39 3.63
N THR A 515 -5.81 17.59 4.65
CA THR A 515 -6.85 17.06 5.57
C THR A 515 -7.46 18.17 6.43
N HIS A 516 -6.66 19.14 6.89
CA HIS A 516 -7.18 20.35 7.55
C HIS A 516 -8.03 21.20 6.59
N PHE A 517 -7.60 21.41 5.34
CA PHE A 517 -8.39 22.11 4.33
C PHE A 517 -9.76 21.45 4.13
N ALA A 518 -9.82 20.11 4.01
CA ALA A 518 -11.09 19.41 3.86
C ALA A 518 -12.01 19.56 5.09
N TYR A 519 -11.44 19.62 6.29
CA TYR A 519 -12.18 19.90 7.53
C TYR A 519 -12.81 21.31 7.51
N GLY A 520 -12.02 22.36 7.27
CA GLY A 520 -12.54 23.73 7.17
C GLY A 520 -13.52 23.91 6.00
N HIS A 521 -13.16 23.43 4.81
CA HIS A 521 -13.96 23.57 3.58
C HIS A 521 -15.27 22.76 3.60
N SER A 522 -15.38 21.73 4.46
CA SER A 522 -16.64 21.01 4.70
C SER A 522 -17.54 21.66 5.77
N ASN A 523 -17.18 22.86 6.26
CA ASN A 523 -17.80 23.48 7.44
C ASN A 523 -17.78 22.52 8.65
N GLU A 524 -16.60 21.94 8.93
CA GLU A 524 -16.32 21.05 10.06
C GLU A 524 -17.12 19.74 10.07
N SER A 525 -17.82 19.42 8.98
CA SER A 525 -18.70 18.25 8.90
C SER A 525 -18.00 16.94 8.51
N LEU A 526 -16.80 17.01 7.93
CA LEU A 526 -16.04 15.86 7.43
C LEU A 526 -14.52 16.07 7.62
N VAL A 527 -13.80 15.04 8.05
CA VAL A 527 -12.32 14.99 7.97
C VAL A 527 -11.83 13.65 7.44
N PHE A 528 -10.75 13.66 6.65
CA PHE A 528 -10.10 12.45 6.15
C PHE A 528 -9.18 11.81 7.20
N ALA A 529 -9.26 10.49 7.31
CA ALA A 529 -8.52 9.66 8.26
C ALA A 529 -7.92 8.42 7.59
N ASP A 530 -7.04 7.72 8.30
CA ASP A 530 -6.28 6.55 7.78
C ASP A 530 -5.61 6.85 6.42
N VAL A 531 -5.06 8.07 6.29
CA VAL A 531 -4.59 8.58 5.01
C VAL A 531 -3.32 7.83 4.62
N GLN A 532 -3.42 7.05 3.56
CA GLN A 532 -2.35 6.20 3.04
C GLN A 532 -2.19 6.37 1.53
N GLY A 533 -0.98 6.11 1.02
CA GLY A 533 -0.70 6.24 -0.40
C GLY A 533 0.53 5.46 -0.86
N SER A 534 0.56 5.10 -2.14
CA SER A 534 1.67 4.37 -2.75
C SER A 534 2.48 5.26 -3.69
N PRO A 535 3.81 5.05 -3.81
CA PRO A 535 4.63 5.77 -4.77
C PRO A 535 4.07 5.58 -6.19
N ALA A 536 3.95 6.68 -6.94
CA ALA A 536 3.42 6.68 -8.29
C ALA A 536 4.11 7.72 -9.16
N VAL A 537 4.07 7.55 -10.49
CA VAL A 537 4.54 8.57 -11.42
C VAL A 537 3.38 9.52 -11.74
N ILE A 538 3.50 10.77 -11.31
CA ILE A 538 2.48 11.81 -11.50
C ILE A 538 3.10 12.92 -12.35
N ASN A 539 2.49 13.22 -13.50
CA ASN A 539 2.96 14.22 -14.47
C ASN A 539 4.43 14.05 -14.92
N GLY A 540 4.95 12.82 -14.87
CA GLY A 540 6.34 12.50 -15.20
C GLY A 540 7.33 12.63 -14.03
N CYS A 541 6.87 12.93 -12.82
CA CYS A 541 7.65 13.06 -11.59
C CYS A 541 7.29 11.99 -10.55
N ASP A 542 8.16 11.77 -9.56
CA ASP A 542 7.96 10.80 -8.47
C ASP A 542 7.05 11.39 -7.38
N GLY A 543 5.78 10.98 -7.42
CA GLY A 543 4.69 11.44 -6.57
C GLY A 543 4.14 10.37 -5.63
N VAL A 544 2.93 10.61 -5.11
CA VAL A 544 2.15 9.63 -4.35
C VAL A 544 0.69 9.65 -4.79
N VAL A 545 0.11 8.46 -4.99
CA VAL A 545 -1.34 8.31 -5.12
C VAL A 545 -1.90 7.90 -3.77
N LEU A 546 -2.74 8.75 -3.17
CA LEU A 546 -3.52 8.43 -1.98
C LEU A 546 -4.71 7.53 -2.35
N PHE A 547 -5.02 6.56 -1.51
CA PHE A 547 -6.07 5.58 -1.78
C PHE A 547 -6.59 4.97 -0.47
N ASP A 548 -7.75 4.29 -0.54
CA ASP A 548 -8.37 3.66 0.64
C ASP A 548 -8.52 4.66 1.82
N LEU A 549 -9.09 5.82 1.49
CA LEU A 549 -9.30 6.91 2.43
C LEU A 549 -10.53 6.62 3.30
N MET A 550 -10.36 6.83 4.60
CA MET A 550 -11.44 6.84 5.58
C MET A 550 -11.91 8.29 5.80
N THR A 551 -13.14 8.47 6.26
CA THR A 551 -13.65 9.78 6.70
C THR A 551 -14.37 9.64 8.01
N HIS A 552 -14.26 10.68 8.85
CA HIS A 552 -15.12 10.87 10.01
C HIS A 552 -16.09 12.00 9.71
N THR A 553 -17.39 11.79 9.93
CA THR A 553 -18.42 12.80 9.67
C THR A 553 -19.17 13.21 10.93
N SER A 554 -19.79 14.40 10.95
CA SER A 554 -20.66 14.81 12.06
C SER A 554 -21.82 13.82 12.30
N THR A 555 -22.25 13.10 11.27
CA THR A 555 -23.34 12.11 11.26
C THR A 555 -22.90 10.65 11.46
N GLY A 556 -21.61 10.32 11.40
CA GLY A 556 -21.10 8.95 11.61
C GLY A 556 -21.53 7.94 10.53
N ASN A 557 -21.79 8.38 9.30
CA ASN A 557 -22.47 7.59 8.27
C ASN A 557 -21.76 7.52 6.90
N SER A 558 -20.50 7.95 6.80
CA SER A 558 -19.72 7.88 5.55
C SER A 558 -19.15 6.48 5.21
N GLY A 559 -19.44 5.48 6.06
CA GLY A 559 -19.21 4.06 5.82
C GLY A 559 -18.45 3.36 6.94
N VAL A 560 -17.98 2.14 6.68
CA VAL A 560 -17.11 1.38 7.58
C VAL A 560 -15.88 2.22 7.99
N GLY A 561 -15.69 2.38 9.30
CA GLY A 561 -14.58 3.14 9.89
C GLY A 561 -14.91 4.59 10.27
N ASP A 562 -16.11 5.09 9.98
CA ASP A 562 -16.52 6.43 10.42
C ASP A 562 -16.77 6.45 11.95
N PHE A 563 -15.82 7.00 12.71
CA PHE A 563 -15.94 7.18 14.17
C PHE A 563 -16.75 8.43 14.54
N GLY A 564 -17.37 9.08 13.57
CA GLY A 564 -18.23 10.24 13.75
C GLY A 564 -17.51 11.42 14.42
N ILE A 565 -18.25 12.12 15.29
CA ILE A 565 -17.71 13.21 16.11
C ILE A 565 -16.53 12.81 17.01
N ARG A 566 -16.36 11.51 17.36
CA ARG A 566 -15.18 11.03 18.10
C ARG A 566 -13.93 11.06 17.22
N GLY A 567 -14.07 10.68 15.95
CA GLY A 567 -13.00 10.74 14.96
C GLY A 567 -12.58 12.18 14.65
N ILE A 568 -13.55 13.08 14.46
CA ILE A 568 -13.31 14.53 14.33
C ILE A 568 -12.58 15.09 15.56
N LYS A 569 -13.02 14.76 16.78
CA LYS A 569 -12.34 15.22 18.01
C LYS A 569 -10.92 14.70 18.18
N SER A 570 -10.61 13.49 17.71
CA SER A 570 -9.21 13.01 17.68
C SER A 570 -8.35 13.80 16.68
N PHE A 571 -8.91 14.19 15.52
CA PHE A 571 -8.20 15.05 14.57
C PHE A 571 -7.90 16.44 15.17
N ILE A 572 -8.89 17.09 15.78
CA ILE A 572 -8.72 18.43 16.38
C ILE A 572 -7.63 18.43 17.46
N ARG A 573 -7.66 17.45 18.39
CA ARG A 573 -6.62 17.29 19.43
C ARG A 573 -5.22 17.16 18.81
N ASP A 574 -5.07 16.18 17.92
CA ASP A 574 -3.79 15.88 17.26
C ASP A 574 -3.32 17.02 16.34
N HIS A 575 -4.21 17.96 15.99
CA HIS A 575 -3.90 19.15 15.22
C HIS A 575 -3.40 20.31 16.09
N ILE A 576 -4.08 20.58 17.20
CA ILE A 576 -3.67 21.61 18.16
C ILE A 576 -2.29 21.28 18.75
N GLU A 577 -2.03 20.01 19.10
CA GLU A 577 -0.71 19.57 19.59
C GLU A 577 0.41 19.88 18.57
N VAL A 578 0.24 19.54 17.30
CA VAL A 578 1.24 19.80 16.24
C VAL A 578 1.43 21.30 16.01
N TRP A 579 0.38 22.11 16.13
CA TRP A 579 0.47 23.57 15.92
C TRP A 579 1.22 24.26 17.05
N LEU A 580 0.93 23.93 18.32
CA LEU A 580 1.60 24.51 19.49
C LEU A 580 3.11 24.21 19.49
N TYR A 581 3.51 22.95 19.28
CA TYR A 581 4.94 22.58 19.20
C TYR A 581 5.66 23.10 17.94
N SER A 582 4.97 23.78 17.02
CA SER A 582 5.60 24.42 15.85
C SER A 582 5.81 25.94 16.04
N GLY A 583 5.31 26.54 17.13
CA GLY A 583 5.30 27.99 17.34
C GLY A 583 6.52 28.55 18.06
N ASP A 584 6.80 28.06 19.27
CA ASP A 584 7.61 28.78 20.27
C ASP A 584 9.14 28.77 20.03
N ASP A 585 9.67 27.83 19.24
CA ASP A 585 11.13 27.60 19.12
C ASP A 585 11.90 28.67 18.30
N ASN A 586 11.22 29.52 17.52
CA ASN A 586 11.90 30.40 16.53
C ASN A 586 12.23 31.82 16.99
N ASP A 587 11.61 32.34 18.04
CA ASP A 587 11.74 33.77 18.40
C ASP A 587 12.83 34.05 19.46
N ASN A 588 13.33 33.03 20.17
CA ASN A 588 14.31 33.21 21.25
C ASN A 588 15.79 33.38 20.80
N GLU A 589 16.15 33.16 19.52
CA GLU A 589 17.56 33.16 19.09
C GLU A 589 18.12 34.54 18.64
N LYS A 590 17.31 35.62 18.66
CA LYS A 590 17.74 36.93 18.11
C LYS A 590 18.36 37.91 19.12
N ASP A 591 18.01 37.82 20.39
CA ASP A 591 18.28 38.90 21.36
C ASP A 591 19.64 38.81 22.10
N GLN A 592 20.51 37.84 21.75
CA GLN A 592 21.86 37.69 22.36
C GLN A 592 23.02 38.15 21.47
N ALA A 593 22.76 38.77 20.31
CA ALA A 593 23.79 39.07 19.31
C ALA A 593 24.50 40.44 19.44
N ASP A 594 23.94 41.42 20.16
CA ASP A 594 24.47 42.80 20.21
C ASP A 594 25.23 43.13 21.51
N GLY A 595 26.07 42.18 21.93
CA GLY A 595 26.91 42.25 23.15
C GLY A 595 28.18 43.09 22.99
N GLY A 596 28.03 44.38 22.66
CA GLY A 596 29.01 45.47 22.76
C GLY A 596 30.53 45.17 22.74
N LYS A 597 31.21 45.54 21.65
CA LYS A 597 32.66 45.81 21.64
C LYS A 597 32.96 47.29 21.40
N ASP A 598 32.84 48.06 22.48
CA ASP A 598 33.39 49.41 22.52
C ASP A 598 34.92 49.38 22.34
N SER A 599 35.45 50.26 21.51
CA SER A 599 36.87 50.28 21.14
C SER A 599 37.36 51.69 20.78
N GLY A 600 37.53 52.51 21.82
CA GLY A 600 38.06 53.86 21.68
C GLY A 600 39.53 53.91 21.26
N ASN A 601 39.79 54.48 20.08
CA ASN A 601 40.97 55.28 19.73
C ASN A 601 40.70 55.96 18.37
N GLY A 602 41.12 57.20 18.11
CA GLY A 602 41.93 58.09 18.93
C GLY A 602 42.83 58.92 18.03
N SER A 603 42.32 60.04 17.51
CA SER A 603 43.04 60.96 16.61
C SER A 603 42.73 62.42 16.96
N GLY A 604 43.61 63.03 17.74
CA GLY A 604 43.64 64.48 17.96
C GLY A 604 44.59 65.17 16.97
N LEU A 605 44.35 66.45 16.72
CA LEU A 605 45.21 67.32 15.92
C LEU A 605 45.69 68.50 16.78
N GLU A 606 47.02 68.59 16.89
CA GLU A 606 47.86 69.79 17.11
C GLU A 606 47.70 70.67 18.37
N ASP A 607 48.84 71.23 18.78
CA ASP A 607 49.17 72.19 19.87
C ASP A 607 48.76 71.86 21.33
#